data_AF-A0A1B6MIW0-F1
#
_entry.id   AF-A0A1B6MIW0-F1
#
_cell.length_a   1.000
_cell.length_b   1.000
_cell.length_c   1.000
_cell.angle_alpha   90.00
_cell.angle_beta   90.00
_cell.angle_gamma   90.00
#
_symmetry.space_group_name_H-M   'P 1'
#
loop_
_entity.id
_entity.type
_entity.pdbx_description
1 polymer ?
#
loop_
_entity_poly.entity_id
_entity_poly.type
_entity_poly.pdbx_seq_one_letter_code
_entity_poly.pdbx_strand_id
1 'polypeptide(L)'
;SKTIKLWKETDMKITFCYNEARDNAKFIQAMEKCCHALYLHDPVRMKDSILSMLQTVRLIHSVSQFYNTSERTSSLMVKITNQMIEQCKQYITCRGKETIWSQDRDEMRQKLMHCIRLNRVYHNTYILVKRQPFLPDQTTNFSFSENYVFGKFDTFCDRLSKIISMFDLVDDYNSLFERRMEGLLLGEAL
;
A
#
# COMPACT_ATOMS: atom_id res chain seq x y z
N SER A 1 1.37 56.20 -11.42
CA SER A 1 2.69 55.53 -11.57
C SER A 1 2.48 54.05 -11.89
N LYS A 2 2.99 53.59 -13.05
CA LYS A 2 2.89 52.17 -13.48
C LYS A 2 3.64 51.23 -12.54
N THR A 3 4.69 51.73 -11.90
CA THR A 3 5.55 51.00 -10.96
C THR A 3 4.82 50.58 -9.68
N ILE A 4 3.88 51.40 -9.18
CA ILE A 4 3.08 51.08 -7.98
C ILE A 4 2.11 49.91 -8.25
N LYS A 5 1.53 49.84 -9.46
CA LYS A 5 0.69 48.70 -9.87
C LYS A 5 1.51 47.42 -9.96
N LEU A 6 2.67 47.48 -10.62
CA LEU A 6 3.58 46.35 -10.75
C LEU A 6 4.03 45.83 -9.38
N TRP A 7 4.39 46.74 -8.45
CA TRP A 7 4.77 46.37 -7.09
C TRP A 7 3.65 45.65 -6.33
N LYS A 8 2.41 46.14 -6.42
CA LYS A 8 1.25 45.47 -5.80
C LYS A 8 1.01 44.08 -6.38
N GLU A 9 1.14 43.91 -7.69
CA GLU A 9 1.01 42.60 -8.34
C GLU A 9 2.12 41.64 -7.92
N THR A 10 3.36 42.12 -7.82
CA THR A 10 4.50 41.31 -7.35
C THR A 10 4.33 40.91 -5.88
N ASP A 11 3.92 41.84 -5.02
CA ASP A 11 3.67 41.59 -3.59
C ASP A 11 2.54 40.57 -3.36
N MET A 12 1.46 40.67 -4.14
CA MET A 12 0.40 39.66 -4.16
C MET A 12 0.91 38.28 -4.57
N LYS A 13 1.74 38.21 -5.62
CA LYS A 13 2.35 36.93 -6.07
C LYS A 13 3.27 36.34 -5.01
N ILE A 14 4.11 37.16 -4.38
CA ILE A 14 5.01 36.70 -3.31
C ILE A 14 4.20 36.15 -2.13
N THR A 15 3.16 36.87 -1.70
CA THR A 15 2.27 36.44 -0.61
C THR A 15 1.55 35.14 -0.93
N PHE A 16 1.10 34.98 -2.17
CA PHE A 16 0.49 33.74 -2.66
C PHE A 16 1.47 32.57 -2.60
N CYS A 17 2.64 32.69 -3.23
CA CYS A 17 3.68 31.65 -3.23
C CYS A 17 4.16 31.30 -1.81
N TYR A 18 4.27 32.29 -0.91
CA TYR A 18 4.65 32.06 0.48
C TYR A 18 3.62 31.23 1.24
N ASN A 19 2.33 31.59 1.15
CA ASN A 19 1.27 30.85 1.82
C ASN A 19 1.19 29.40 1.30
N GLU A 20 1.31 29.24 -0.01
CA GLU A 20 1.34 27.93 -0.66
C GLU A 20 2.53 27.07 -0.20
N ALA A 21 3.75 27.61 -0.22
CA ALA A 21 4.94 26.90 0.25
C ALA A 21 4.82 26.50 1.73
N ARG A 22 4.25 27.37 2.57
CA ARG A 22 4.03 27.11 3.99
C ARG A 22 3.04 25.96 4.22
N ASP A 23 1.95 25.91 3.46
CA ASP A 23 0.96 24.83 3.62
C ASP A 23 1.45 23.51 3.00
N ASN A 24 2.16 23.57 1.86
CA ASN A 24 2.87 22.42 1.29
C ASN A 24 3.88 21.82 2.29
N ALA A 25 4.62 22.65 3.03
CA ALA A 25 5.54 22.17 4.07
C ALA A 25 4.82 21.42 5.19
N LYS A 26 3.66 21.92 5.66
CA LYS A 26 2.84 21.22 6.66
C LYS A 26 2.31 19.88 6.13
N PHE A 27 1.89 19.83 4.86
CA PHE A 27 1.42 18.61 4.22
C PHE A 27 2.52 17.56 4.10
N ILE A 28 3.71 17.96 3.67
CA ILE A 28 4.88 17.08 3.59
C ILE A 28 5.23 16.55 4.99
N GLN A 29 5.19 17.40 6.02
CA GLN A 29 5.47 16.97 7.39
C GLN A 29 4.42 15.99 7.93
N ALA A 30 3.13 16.18 7.60
CA ALA A 30 2.07 15.24 7.95
C ALA A 30 2.24 13.89 7.22
N MET A 31 2.60 13.94 5.93
CA MET A 31 2.92 12.75 5.15
C MET A 31 4.14 12.02 5.68
N GLU A 32 5.20 12.72 6.08
CA GLU A 32 6.43 12.13 6.59
C GLU A 32 6.12 11.23 7.80
N LYS A 33 5.29 11.71 8.74
CA LYS A 33 4.87 10.90 9.90
C LYS A 33 4.13 9.63 9.50
N CYS A 34 3.17 9.71 8.58
CA CYS A 34 2.42 8.54 8.12
C CYS A 34 3.29 7.58 7.30
N CYS A 35 4.14 8.11 6.42
CA CYS A 35 5.04 7.32 5.59
C CYS A 35 6.12 6.64 6.45
N HIS A 36 6.64 7.29 7.48
CA HIS A 36 7.63 6.71 8.39
C HIS A 36 7.12 5.45 9.07
N ALA A 37 5.83 5.43 9.46
CA ALA A 37 5.17 4.24 9.97
C ALA A 37 5.18 3.09 8.95
N LEU A 38 5.04 3.38 7.65
CA LEU A 38 5.14 2.36 6.59
C LEU A 38 6.55 1.77 6.46
N TYR A 39 7.61 2.52 6.76
CA TYR A 39 8.99 2.00 6.66
C TYR A 39 9.40 1.14 7.85
N LEU A 40 8.76 1.32 9.01
CA LEU A 40 9.13 0.65 10.25
C LEU A 40 8.24 -0.55 10.59
N HIS A 41 6.99 -0.53 10.16
CA HIS A 41 6.01 -1.54 10.53
C HIS A 41 5.95 -2.71 9.55
N ASP A 42 5.70 -3.88 10.11
CA ASP A 42 5.38 -5.08 9.35
C ASP A 42 3.96 -4.98 8.75
N PRO A 43 3.63 -5.81 7.75
CA PRO A 43 2.30 -5.80 7.12
C PRO A 43 1.15 -5.97 8.11
N VAL A 44 1.39 -6.58 9.27
CA VAL A 44 0.38 -6.78 10.33
C VAL A 44 0.02 -5.47 11.02
N ARG A 45 1.00 -4.65 11.40
CA ARG A 45 0.77 -3.35 12.07
C ARG A 45 0.52 -2.22 11.08
N MET A 46 0.98 -2.37 9.84
CA MET A 46 0.80 -1.36 8.79
C MET A 46 -0.69 -1.06 8.50
N LYS A 47 -1.57 -2.06 8.66
CA LYS A 47 -3.02 -1.91 8.48
C LYS A 47 -3.63 -0.77 9.31
N ASP A 48 -3.09 -0.54 10.52
CA ASP A 48 -3.61 0.45 11.47
C ASP A 48 -3.26 1.89 11.02
N SER A 49 -2.21 2.02 10.20
CA SER A 49 -1.73 3.32 9.67
C SER A 49 -2.35 3.69 8.32
N ILE A 50 -2.97 2.74 7.59
CA ILE A 50 -3.52 2.96 6.24
C ILE A 50 -4.60 4.04 6.23
N LEU A 51 -5.51 4.04 7.21
CA LEU A 51 -6.60 5.01 7.27
C LEU A 51 -6.06 6.43 7.44
N SER A 52 -5.17 6.64 8.41
CA SER A 52 -4.53 7.94 8.65
C SER A 52 -3.76 8.42 7.42
N MET A 53 -3.02 7.52 6.76
CA MET A 53 -2.31 7.82 5.52
C MET A 53 -3.25 8.28 4.39
N LEU A 54 -4.32 7.53 4.11
CA LEU A 54 -5.28 7.88 3.06
C LEU A 54 -6.02 9.19 3.36
N GLN A 55 -6.33 9.46 4.62
CA GLN A 55 -6.90 10.74 5.05
C GLN A 55 -5.93 11.91 4.82
N THR A 56 -4.64 11.72 5.12
CA THR A 56 -3.59 12.71 4.84
C THR A 56 -3.46 12.96 3.34
N VAL A 57 -3.46 11.90 2.51
CA VAL A 57 -3.43 12.05 1.05
C VAL A 57 -4.67 12.79 0.54
N ARG A 58 -5.87 12.48 1.07
CA ARG A 58 -7.11 13.19 0.71
C ARG A 58 -7.08 14.67 1.11
N LEU A 59 -6.54 15.00 2.28
CA LEU A 59 -6.36 16.39 2.72
C LEU A 59 -5.46 17.16 1.73
N ILE A 60 -4.37 16.53 1.29
CA ILE A 60 -3.41 17.15 0.36
C ILE A 60 -4.04 17.40 -1.00
N HIS A 61 -4.77 16.41 -1.53
CA HIS A 61 -5.54 16.58 -2.77
C HIS A 61 -6.58 17.70 -2.65
N SER A 62 -7.20 17.87 -1.47
CA SER A 62 -8.25 18.88 -1.26
C SER A 62 -7.72 20.30 -1.09
N VAL A 63 -6.55 20.48 -0.45
CA VAL A 63 -6.11 21.80 0.00
C VAL A 63 -4.90 22.31 -0.79
N SER A 64 -4.06 21.43 -1.36
CA SER A 64 -2.90 21.87 -2.11
C SER A 64 -3.30 22.41 -3.48
N GLN A 65 -2.98 23.66 -3.77
CA GLN A 65 -3.22 24.27 -5.08
C GLN A 65 -2.37 23.66 -6.22
N PHE A 66 -1.34 22.87 -5.88
CA PHE A 66 -0.36 22.32 -6.82
C PHE A 66 -0.29 20.78 -6.80
N TYR A 67 -0.83 20.15 -5.76
CA TYR A 67 -1.05 18.69 -5.69
C TYR A 67 -2.53 18.29 -5.86
N ASN A 68 -3.43 19.25 -6.11
CA ASN A 68 -4.85 18.99 -6.40
C ASN A 68 -5.12 18.26 -7.72
N THR A 69 -4.09 17.93 -8.52
CA THR A 69 -4.30 17.16 -9.74
C THR A 69 -4.32 15.66 -9.42
N SER A 70 -5.26 14.95 -10.07
CA SER A 70 -5.36 13.49 -9.97
C SER A 70 -4.05 12.79 -10.35
N GLU A 71 -3.25 13.36 -11.25
CA GLU A 71 -1.95 12.81 -11.68
C GLU A 71 -0.91 12.80 -10.56
N ARG A 72 -0.74 13.91 -9.84
CA ARG A 72 0.24 14.01 -8.75
C ARG A 72 -0.16 13.13 -7.57
N THR A 73 -1.46 13.10 -7.26
CA THR A 73 -2.01 12.20 -6.23
C THR A 73 -1.83 10.73 -6.62
N SER A 74 -2.07 10.37 -7.88
CA SER A 74 -1.81 9.02 -8.40
C SER A 74 -0.34 8.63 -8.27
N SER A 75 0.58 9.52 -8.66
CA SER A 75 2.02 9.28 -8.56
C SER A 75 2.47 9.06 -7.10
N LEU A 76 1.93 9.85 -6.17
CA LEU A 76 2.19 9.68 -4.74
C LEU A 76 1.67 8.32 -4.25
N MET A 77 0.43 7.98 -4.58
CA MET A 77 -0.17 6.71 -4.19
C MET A 77 0.60 5.51 -4.76
N VAL A 78 1.11 5.60 -6.00
CA VAL A 78 1.99 4.56 -6.56
C VAL A 78 3.26 4.38 -5.74
N LYS A 79 3.90 5.46 -5.27
CA LYS A 79 5.09 5.36 -4.42
C LYS A 79 4.78 4.70 -3.08
N ILE A 80 3.65 5.06 -2.48
CA ILE A 80 3.14 4.42 -1.25
C ILE A 80 2.92 2.93 -1.48
N THR A 81 2.22 2.55 -2.56
CA THR A 81 1.97 1.14 -2.90
C THR A 81 3.27 0.37 -3.10
N ASN A 82 4.24 0.94 -3.82
CA ASN A 82 5.54 0.31 -4.01
C ASN A 82 6.26 0.09 -2.67
N GLN A 83 6.17 1.05 -1.75
CA GLN A 83 6.77 0.92 -0.43
C GLN A 83 6.10 -0.19 0.40
N MET A 84 4.77 -0.33 0.33
CA MET A 84 4.05 -1.44 0.98
C MET A 84 4.49 -2.80 0.43
N ILE A 85 4.62 -2.92 -0.90
CA ILE A 85 5.11 -4.16 -1.54
C ILE A 85 6.53 -4.49 -1.06
N GLU A 86 7.41 -3.50 -0.97
CA GLU A 86 8.78 -3.70 -0.51
C GLU A 86 8.83 -4.21 0.94
N GLN A 87 7.99 -3.65 1.82
CA GLN A 87 7.88 -4.12 3.21
C GLN A 87 7.29 -5.52 3.31
N CYS A 88 6.30 -5.86 2.48
CA CYS A 88 5.80 -7.23 2.36
C CYS A 88 6.92 -8.21 1.96
N LYS A 89 7.77 -7.85 0.98
CA LYS A 89 8.91 -8.69 0.57
C LYS A 89 9.93 -8.85 1.69
N GLN A 90 10.27 -7.77 2.39
CA GLN A 90 11.19 -7.81 3.51
C GLN A 90 10.63 -8.66 4.66
N TYR A 91 9.33 -8.58 4.92
CA TYR A 91 8.65 -9.41 5.92
C TYR A 91 8.68 -10.90 5.55
N ILE A 92 8.41 -11.22 4.28
CA ILE A 92 8.45 -12.59 3.74
C ILE A 92 9.86 -13.20 3.80
N THR A 93 10.89 -12.40 3.54
CA THR A 93 12.29 -12.87 3.44
C THR A 93 13.10 -12.67 4.73
N CYS A 94 12.45 -12.31 5.84
CA CYS A 94 13.12 -11.96 7.10
C CYS A 94 14.25 -10.93 6.89
N ARG A 95 13.99 -9.91 6.07
CA ARG A 95 14.94 -8.88 5.61
C ARG A 95 16.13 -9.46 4.82
N GLY A 96 15.85 -10.40 3.93
CA GLY A 96 16.84 -11.04 3.08
C GLY A 96 17.68 -12.14 3.76
N LYS A 97 17.33 -12.52 4.99
CA LYS A 97 18.03 -13.58 5.74
C LYS A 97 17.59 -14.98 5.33
N GLU A 98 16.36 -15.12 4.85
CA GLU A 98 15.75 -16.40 4.56
C GLU A 98 15.02 -16.38 3.22
N THR A 99 14.94 -17.55 2.61
CA THR A 99 14.12 -17.76 1.41
C THR A 99 12.72 -18.22 1.81
N ILE A 100 11.79 -18.20 0.85
CA ILE A 100 10.42 -18.69 1.03
C ILE A 100 10.41 -20.20 1.37
N TRP A 101 11.41 -20.94 0.88
CA TRP A 101 11.49 -22.40 1.00
C TRP A 101 12.31 -22.88 2.20
N SER A 102 13.08 -22.00 2.83
CA SER A 102 13.92 -22.34 4.00
C SER A 102 13.21 -22.14 5.33
N GLN A 103 12.04 -21.50 5.32
CA GLN A 103 11.21 -21.24 6.49
C GLN A 103 10.18 -22.34 6.69
N ASP A 104 9.63 -22.42 7.90
CA ASP A 104 8.49 -23.27 8.20
C ASP A 104 7.29 -22.94 7.29
N ARG A 105 6.61 -23.97 6.78
CA ARG A 105 5.54 -23.81 5.78
C ARG A 105 4.33 -23.09 6.37
N ASP A 106 3.99 -23.38 7.63
CA ASP A 106 2.85 -22.75 8.30
C ASP A 106 3.15 -21.29 8.62
N GLU A 107 4.35 -20.98 9.11
CA GLU A 107 4.79 -19.60 9.33
C GLU A 107 4.79 -18.81 8.01
N MET A 108 5.35 -19.38 6.94
CA MET A 108 5.39 -18.74 5.63
C MET A 108 3.98 -18.50 5.08
N ARG A 109 3.08 -19.48 5.19
CA ARG A 109 1.67 -19.34 4.82
C ARG A 109 1.01 -18.17 5.55
N GLN A 110 1.22 -18.04 6.86
CA GLN A 110 0.71 -16.90 7.63
C GLN A 110 1.28 -15.56 7.14
N LYS A 111 2.60 -15.49 6.88
CA LYS A 111 3.24 -14.28 6.36
C LYS A 111 2.66 -13.86 5.01
N LEU A 112 2.42 -14.80 4.10
CA LEU A 112 1.80 -14.55 2.80
C LEU A 112 0.35 -14.06 2.96
N MET A 113 -0.43 -14.69 3.84
CA MET A 113 -1.80 -14.26 4.15
C MET A 113 -1.87 -12.85 4.73
N HIS A 114 -0.92 -12.47 5.60
CA HIS A 114 -0.82 -11.10 6.12
C HIS A 114 -0.64 -10.07 5.00
N CYS A 115 0.21 -10.35 4.02
CA CYS A 115 0.45 -9.46 2.88
C CYS A 115 -0.79 -9.32 1.99
N ILE A 116 -1.49 -10.42 1.70
CA ILE A 116 -2.74 -10.41 0.93
C ILE A 116 -3.82 -9.62 1.68
N ARG A 117 -3.93 -9.81 3.00
CA ARG A 117 -4.89 -9.10 3.84
C ARG A 117 -4.59 -7.60 3.87
N LEU A 118 -3.32 -7.20 3.92
CA LEU A 118 -2.91 -5.81 3.86
C LEU A 118 -3.44 -5.14 2.58
N ASN A 119 -3.27 -5.78 1.41
CA ASN A 119 -3.79 -5.25 0.16
C ASN A 119 -5.32 -5.10 0.16
N ARG A 120 -6.04 -6.09 0.71
CA ARG A 120 -7.51 -6.01 0.86
C ARG A 120 -7.93 -4.83 1.75
N VAL A 121 -7.27 -4.64 2.89
CA VAL A 121 -7.54 -3.51 3.79
C VAL A 121 -7.24 -2.18 3.09
N TYR A 122 -6.15 -2.12 2.32
CA TYR A 122 -5.78 -0.94 1.56
C TYR A 122 -6.88 -0.52 0.55
N HIS A 123 -7.37 -1.46 -0.26
CA HIS A 123 -8.49 -1.24 -1.18
C HIS A 123 -9.77 -0.80 -0.45
N ASN A 124 -10.17 -1.53 0.59
CA ASN A 124 -11.40 -1.24 1.34
C ASN A 124 -11.36 0.15 1.98
N THR A 125 -10.20 0.52 2.54
CA THR A 125 -10.03 1.83 3.19
C THR A 125 -10.05 2.94 2.15
N TYR A 126 -9.48 2.73 0.96
CA TYR A 126 -9.58 3.69 -0.13
C TYR A 126 -11.03 3.92 -0.55
N ILE A 127 -11.81 2.85 -0.74
CA ILE A 127 -13.24 2.96 -1.08
C ILE A 127 -14.01 3.72 0.01
N LEU A 128 -13.71 3.45 1.29
CA LEU A 128 -14.31 4.15 2.42
C LEU A 128 -13.99 5.65 2.39
N VAL A 129 -12.72 6.01 2.21
CA VAL A 129 -12.25 7.41 2.17
C VAL A 129 -12.77 8.14 0.93
N LYS A 130 -12.93 7.45 -0.20
CA LYS A 130 -13.51 7.99 -1.43
C LYS A 130 -15.00 8.32 -1.29
N ARG A 131 -15.75 7.50 -0.53
CA ARG A 131 -17.21 7.68 -0.33
C ARG A 131 -17.55 8.69 0.77
N GLN A 132 -16.64 8.95 1.70
CA GLN A 132 -16.89 9.88 2.79
C GLN A 132 -16.84 11.33 2.31
N PRO A 133 -17.89 12.15 2.54
CA PRO A 133 -17.81 13.59 2.33
C PRO A 133 -16.74 14.17 3.26
N PHE A 134 -15.84 14.98 2.72
CA PHE A 134 -14.72 15.54 3.48
C PHE A 134 -14.98 16.99 3.92
N LEU A 135 -15.47 17.83 3.01
CA LEU A 135 -15.82 19.23 3.29
C LEU A 135 -17.23 19.53 2.78
N PRO A 136 -17.99 20.42 3.45
CA PRO A 136 -19.36 20.78 3.06
C PRO A 136 -19.50 21.29 1.61
N ASP A 137 -18.44 21.94 1.08
CA ASP A 137 -18.41 22.58 -0.25
C ASP A 137 -17.38 21.93 -1.22
N GLN A 138 -16.99 20.66 -1.01
CA GLN A 138 -15.98 20.03 -1.86
C GLN A 138 -16.53 19.68 -3.25
N THR A 139 -16.07 20.39 -4.29
CA THR A 139 -16.42 20.12 -5.69
C THR A 139 -15.50 19.09 -6.35
N THR A 140 -14.31 18.83 -5.79
CA THR A 140 -13.31 17.91 -6.34
C THR A 140 -13.43 16.52 -5.73
N ASN A 141 -13.88 15.55 -6.54
CA ASN A 141 -13.92 14.15 -6.15
C ASN A 141 -12.51 13.59 -6.00
N PHE A 142 -12.17 13.07 -4.82
CA PHE A 142 -10.94 12.31 -4.61
C PHE A 142 -10.97 11.05 -5.48
N SER A 143 -10.32 11.10 -6.63
CA SER A 143 -10.33 10.01 -7.60
C SER A 143 -9.02 9.91 -8.36
N PHE A 144 -8.59 8.67 -8.57
CA PHE A 144 -7.44 8.31 -9.39
C PHE A 144 -7.70 6.96 -10.06
N SER A 145 -6.87 6.61 -11.05
CA SER A 145 -6.93 5.31 -11.70
C SER A 145 -6.52 4.20 -10.73
N GLU A 146 -7.50 3.40 -10.30
CA GLU A 146 -7.30 2.30 -9.35
C GLU A 146 -6.33 1.26 -9.92
N ASN A 147 -6.45 0.93 -11.21
CA ASN A 147 -5.53 0.01 -11.88
C ASN A 147 -4.08 0.51 -11.86
N TYR A 148 -3.87 1.82 -12.00
CA TYR A 148 -2.52 2.40 -11.99
C TYR A 148 -1.88 2.37 -10.61
N VAL A 149 -2.68 2.58 -9.55
CA VAL A 149 -2.20 2.64 -8.16
C VAL A 149 -2.08 1.26 -7.53
N PHE A 150 -3.07 0.39 -7.72
CA PHE A 150 -3.18 -0.90 -7.02
C PHE A 150 -2.70 -2.09 -7.85
N GLY A 151 -2.73 -1.99 -9.19
CA GLY A 151 -2.52 -3.16 -10.06
C GLY A 151 -1.19 -3.90 -9.83
N LYS A 152 -0.13 -3.17 -9.45
CA LYS A 152 1.15 -3.81 -9.05
C LYS A 152 1.04 -4.63 -7.77
N PHE A 153 0.29 -4.15 -6.79
CA PHE A 153 0.10 -4.84 -5.52
C PHE A 153 -0.87 -6.03 -5.69
N ASP A 154 -1.89 -5.86 -6.51
CA ASP A 154 -2.82 -6.95 -6.87
C ASP A 154 -2.05 -8.10 -7.55
N THR A 155 -1.26 -7.78 -8.58
CA THR A 155 -0.41 -8.77 -9.26
C THR A 155 0.57 -9.44 -8.29
N PHE A 156 1.08 -8.71 -7.30
CA PHE A 156 1.93 -9.28 -6.26
C PHE A 156 1.15 -10.27 -5.39
N CYS A 157 -0.05 -9.90 -4.92
CA CYS A 157 -0.92 -10.79 -4.12
C CYS A 157 -1.36 -12.03 -4.88
N ASP A 158 -1.60 -11.94 -6.19
CA ASP A 158 -1.91 -13.09 -7.04
C ASP A 158 -0.74 -14.09 -7.07
N ARG A 159 0.50 -13.60 -7.14
CA ARG A 159 1.69 -14.45 -7.05
C ARG A 159 1.82 -15.11 -5.69
N LEU A 160 1.58 -14.36 -4.60
CA LEU A 160 1.58 -14.93 -3.25
C LEU A 160 0.53 -16.03 -3.10
N SER A 161 -0.66 -15.84 -3.68
CA SER A 161 -1.75 -16.81 -3.62
C SER A 161 -1.39 -18.11 -4.33
N LYS A 162 -0.71 -18.03 -5.49
CA LYS A 162 -0.18 -19.21 -6.19
C LYS A 162 0.87 -19.97 -5.37
N ILE A 163 1.70 -19.27 -4.60
CA ILE A 163 2.68 -19.90 -3.70
C ILE A 163 1.96 -20.66 -2.59
N ILE A 164 0.92 -20.06 -1.98
CA ILE A 164 0.10 -20.75 -0.98
C ILE A 164 -0.53 -22.02 -1.57
N SER A 165 -1.12 -21.94 -2.76
CA SER A 165 -1.70 -23.12 -3.43
C SER A 165 -0.67 -24.20 -3.75
N MET A 166 0.59 -23.83 -3.98
CA MET A 166 1.68 -24.80 -4.17
C MET A 166 2.00 -25.52 -2.85
N PHE A 167 2.01 -24.80 -1.72
CA PHE A 167 2.15 -25.43 -0.40
C PHE A 167 1.00 -26.40 -0.12
N ASP A 168 -0.24 -26.00 -0.40
CA ASP A 168 -1.42 -26.88 -0.28
C ASP A 168 -1.24 -28.17 -1.08
N LEU A 169 -0.83 -28.05 -2.35
CA LEU A 169 -0.62 -29.19 -3.21
C LEU A 169 0.45 -30.14 -2.65
N VAL A 170 1.57 -29.60 -2.19
CA VAL A 170 2.66 -30.41 -1.61
C VAL A 170 2.18 -31.14 -0.35
N ASP A 171 1.47 -30.46 0.54
CA ASP A 171 0.93 -31.08 1.76
C ASP A 171 -0.10 -32.17 1.43
N ASP A 172 -0.97 -31.93 0.45
CA ASP A 172 -1.94 -32.92 -0.05
C ASP A 172 -1.23 -34.17 -0.59
N TYR A 173 -0.22 -34.02 -1.43
CA TYR A 173 0.57 -35.14 -1.96
C TYR A 173 1.29 -35.90 -0.85
N ASN A 174 1.94 -35.21 0.09
CA ASN A 174 2.61 -35.86 1.22
C ASN A 174 1.62 -36.70 2.02
N SER A 175 0.42 -36.17 2.32
CA SER A 175 -0.62 -36.91 3.03
C SER A 175 -1.12 -38.13 2.25
N LEU A 176 -1.19 -38.03 0.91
CA LEU A 176 -1.56 -39.14 0.05
C LEU A 176 -0.49 -40.23 0.03
N PHE A 177 0.80 -39.85 -0.04
CA PHE A 177 1.90 -40.79 -0.03
C PHE A 177 2.04 -41.51 1.31
N GLU A 178 1.90 -40.81 2.44
CA GLU A 178 1.89 -41.42 3.77
C GLU A 178 0.79 -42.48 3.88
N ARG A 179 -0.42 -42.17 3.44
CA ARG A 179 -1.56 -43.10 3.47
C ARG A 179 -1.44 -44.27 2.49
N ARG A 180 -0.73 -44.10 1.37
CA ARG A 180 -0.64 -45.12 0.30
C ARG A 180 0.63 -45.97 0.38
N MET A 181 1.67 -45.53 1.07
CA MET A 181 2.86 -46.35 1.34
C MET A 181 2.49 -47.61 2.13
N GLU A 182 1.53 -47.52 3.04
CA GLU A 182 0.97 -48.67 3.77
C GLU A 182 0.33 -49.70 2.82
N GLY A 183 -0.35 -49.24 1.75
CA GLY A 183 -0.99 -50.13 0.76
C GLY A 183 -0.05 -50.69 -0.32
N LEU A 184 1.09 -50.05 -0.56
CA LEU A 184 2.10 -50.51 -1.54
C LEU A 184 3.08 -51.53 -0.95
N LEU A 185 3.37 -51.47 0.36
CA LEU A 185 4.23 -52.44 1.05
C LEU A 185 3.54 -53.81 1.26
N LEU A 186 2.20 -53.86 1.20
CA LEU A 186 1.42 -55.11 1.28
C LEU A 186 1.43 -55.91 -0.04
N GLY A 187 1.99 -55.36 -1.13
CA GLY A 187 2.05 -56.01 -2.45
C GLY A 187 3.26 -56.93 -2.68
N GLU A 188 4.24 -56.95 -1.77
CA GLU A 188 5.46 -57.80 -1.88
C GLU A 188 5.45 -59.01 -0.93
N ALA A 189 4.35 -59.28 -0.24
CA ALA A 189 4.21 -60.42 0.67
C ALA A 189 3.10 -61.39 0.21
N LEU A 190 3.20 -61.92 -1.01
CA LEU A 190 2.45 -63.08 -1.48
C LEU A 190 3.31 -63.94 -2.42
#